data_AF-A0A971E238-F1
#
_entry.id   AF-A0A971E238-F1
#
_cell.length_a   1.000
_cell.length_b   1.000
_cell.length_c   1.000
_cell.angle_alpha   90.00
_cell.angle_beta   90.00
_cell.angle_gamma   90.00
#
_symmetry.space_group_name_H-M   'P 1'
#
loop_
_entity.id
_entity.type
_entity.pdbx_description
1 polymer ?
#
loop_
_entity_poly.entity_id
_entity_poly.type
_entity_poly.pdbx_seq_one_letter_code
_entity_poly.pdbx_strand_id
1 'polypeptide(L)'
;MARTGATCDYLNARRRLFLEMLAVTEDLNDALTIEEVTSDNLSIIDSLIDAREALMREIDTLDERHRADGNVAAPPDLGEQDAAGTGQSEDGIDEAVADIKRATHAMVALQQQIDQRLQRHKSRAEERVREVRLRRSSLSGYYNAEVASRPRYVDARK
;
A
#
# COMPACT_ATOMS: atom_id res chain seq x y z
N MET A 1 39.98 -7.95 -7.32
CA MET A 1 39.44 -7.33 -6.09
C MET A 1 38.44 -6.20 -6.35
N ALA A 2 38.47 -5.45 -7.46
CA ALA A 2 37.47 -4.40 -7.72
C ALA A 2 36.04 -4.91 -8.03
N ARG A 3 35.89 -6.15 -8.51
CA ARG A 3 34.61 -6.74 -8.95
C ARG A 3 33.69 -7.12 -7.80
N THR A 4 34.22 -7.68 -6.71
CA THR A 4 33.46 -8.04 -5.51
C THR A 4 32.98 -6.81 -4.74
N GLY A 5 33.74 -5.71 -4.77
CA GLY A 5 33.32 -4.42 -4.18
C GLY A 5 32.07 -3.84 -4.85
N ALA A 6 32.05 -3.74 -6.19
CA ALA A 6 30.91 -3.17 -6.91
C ALA A 6 29.61 -3.97 -6.74
N THR A 7 29.68 -5.31 -6.69
CA THR A 7 28.52 -6.16 -6.40
C THR A 7 28.03 -5.99 -4.96
N CYS A 8 28.95 -5.90 -3.99
CA CYS A 8 28.62 -5.68 -2.60
C CYS A 8 27.95 -4.30 -2.40
N ASP A 9 28.48 -3.25 -3.01
CA ASP A 9 27.92 -1.89 -2.95
C ASP A 9 26.51 -1.83 -3.55
N TYR A 10 26.29 -2.48 -4.69
CA TYR A 10 24.97 -2.61 -5.31
C TYR A 10 23.98 -3.35 -4.40
N LEU A 11 24.35 -4.51 -3.88
CA LEU A 11 23.48 -5.30 -3.01
C LEU A 11 23.15 -4.59 -1.70
N ASN A 12 24.10 -3.84 -1.13
CA ASN A 12 23.86 -3.02 0.05
C ASN A 12 22.90 -1.86 -0.24
N ALA A 13 23.06 -1.17 -1.37
CA ALA A 13 22.13 -0.12 -1.80
C ALA A 13 20.73 -0.69 -2.03
N ARG A 14 20.63 -1.85 -2.70
CA ARG A 14 19.37 -2.55 -2.94
C ARG A 14 18.72 -3.02 -1.63
N ARG A 15 19.49 -3.61 -0.71
CA ARG A 15 19.03 -4.01 0.64
C ARG A 15 18.42 -2.83 1.38
N ARG A 16 19.08 -1.68 1.39
CA ARG A 16 18.57 -0.46 2.02
C ARG A 16 17.21 -0.06 1.47
N LEU A 17 17.07 0.01 0.14
CA LEU A 17 15.80 0.40 -0.51
C LEU A 17 14.68 -0.60 -0.20
N PHE A 18 14.97 -1.91 -0.17
CA PHE A 18 13.97 -2.92 0.18
C PHE A 18 13.52 -2.84 1.65
N LEU A 19 14.44 -2.53 2.58
CA LEU A 19 14.10 -2.34 3.98
C LEU A 19 13.29 -1.06 4.20
N GLU A 20 13.61 0.02 3.48
CA GLU A 20 12.83 1.25 3.50
C GLU A 20 11.42 1.04 2.91
N MET A 21 11.32 0.30 1.81
CA MET A 21 10.04 -0.06 1.21
C MET A 21 9.20 -0.96 2.12
N LEU A 22 9.84 -1.86 2.89
CA LEU A 22 9.16 -2.64 3.92
C LEU A 22 8.58 -1.73 5.01
N ALA A 23 9.38 -0.82 5.56
CA ALA A 23 8.92 0.11 6.60
C ALA A 23 7.73 0.96 6.12
N VAL A 24 7.78 1.51 4.91
CA VAL A 24 6.64 2.24 4.31
C VAL A 24 5.41 1.34 4.14
N THR A 25 5.60 0.06 3.82
CA THR A 25 4.50 -0.91 3.68
C THR A 25 3.88 -1.24 5.05
N GLU A 26 4.69 -1.32 6.10
CA GLU A 26 4.23 -1.47 7.50
C GLU A 26 3.41 -0.25 7.93
N ASP A 27 3.93 0.97 7.69
CA ASP A 27 3.22 2.22 7.99
C ASP A 27 1.89 2.32 7.23
N LEU A 28 1.84 1.89 5.96
CA LEU A 28 0.61 1.85 5.17
C LEU A 28 -0.41 0.88 5.77
N ASN A 29 0.05 -0.31 6.17
CA ASN A 29 -0.80 -1.28 6.85
C ASN A 29 -1.36 -0.67 8.15
N ASP A 30 -0.51 -0.03 8.95
CA ASP A 30 -0.89 0.59 10.22
C ASP A 30 -1.86 1.76 10.04
N ALA A 31 -1.66 2.63 9.04
CA ALA A 31 -2.61 3.68 8.69
C ALA A 31 -4.00 3.12 8.38
N LEU A 32 -4.06 1.93 7.75
CA LEU A 32 -5.32 1.23 7.46
C LEU A 32 -5.97 0.54 8.68
N THR A 33 -5.34 0.53 9.86
CA THR A 33 -6.02 0.10 11.10
C THR A 33 -7.07 1.09 11.58
N ILE A 34 -6.94 2.37 11.21
CA ILE A 34 -7.83 3.43 11.69
C ILE A 34 -9.23 3.18 11.15
N GLU A 35 -10.21 2.95 12.04
CA GLU A 35 -11.55 2.50 11.65
C GLU A 35 -12.37 3.55 10.90
N GLU A 36 -12.09 4.84 11.13
CA GLU A 36 -12.75 5.93 10.45
C GLU A 36 -11.90 6.50 9.33
N VAL A 37 -12.39 6.36 8.10
CA VAL A 37 -11.79 6.96 6.91
C VAL A 37 -12.12 8.46 6.90
N THR A 38 -11.16 9.28 7.31
CA THR A 38 -11.20 10.74 7.23
C THR A 38 -10.40 11.22 6.01
N SER A 39 -10.61 12.48 5.60
CA SER A 39 -9.80 13.09 4.54
C SER A 39 -8.31 13.10 4.87
N ASP A 40 -7.95 13.32 6.13
CA ASP A 40 -6.56 13.37 6.57
C ASP A 40 -5.93 11.98 6.52
N ASN A 41 -6.65 10.94 6.94
CA ASN A 41 -6.17 9.56 6.87
C ASN A 41 -5.97 9.11 5.41
N LEU A 42 -6.86 9.53 4.49
CA LEU A 42 -6.69 9.28 3.06
C LEU A 42 -5.45 9.98 2.49
N SER A 43 -5.20 11.24 2.87
CA SER A 43 -3.99 11.95 2.44
C SER A 43 -2.71 11.29 2.93
N ILE A 44 -2.71 10.71 4.14
CA ILE A 44 -1.58 9.93 4.68
C ILE A 44 -1.37 8.67 3.86
N ILE A 45 -2.45 7.92 3.59
CA ILE A 45 -2.41 6.71 2.76
C ILE A 45 -1.86 7.01 1.36
N ASP A 46 -2.35 8.08 0.71
CA ASP A 46 -1.87 8.50 -0.62
C ASP A 46 -0.37 8.82 -0.58
N SER A 47 0.09 9.56 0.45
CA SER A 47 1.51 9.90 0.61
C SER A 47 2.39 8.66 0.81
N LEU A 48 1.91 7.65 1.54
CA LEU A 48 2.63 6.39 1.75
C LEU A 48 2.69 5.54 0.46
N ILE A 49 1.62 5.56 -0.34
CA ILE A 49 1.61 4.91 -1.65
C ILE A 49 2.62 5.60 -2.58
N ASP A 50 2.61 6.93 -2.66
CA ASP A 50 3.54 7.71 -3.48
C ASP A 50 5.00 7.44 -3.08
N ALA A 51 5.30 7.39 -1.78
CA ALA A 51 6.62 7.06 -1.26
C ALA A 51 7.05 5.64 -1.67
N ARG A 52 6.14 4.67 -1.57
CA ARG A 52 6.41 3.29 -1.99
C ARG A 52 6.67 3.17 -3.48
N GLU A 53 5.91 3.88 -4.32
CA GLU A 53 6.13 3.91 -5.76
C GLU A 53 7.46 4.59 -6.13
N ALA A 54 7.85 5.65 -5.41
CA ALA A 54 9.14 6.29 -5.60
C ALA A 54 10.30 5.31 -5.31
N LEU A 55 10.22 4.55 -4.21
CA LEU A 55 11.20 3.51 -3.88
C LEU A 55 11.27 2.40 -4.93
N MET A 56 10.13 1.97 -5.50
CA MET A 56 10.13 1.01 -6.61
C MET A 56 10.88 1.55 -7.83
N ARG A 57 10.64 2.82 -8.21
CA ARG A 57 11.37 3.45 -9.31
C ARG A 57 12.86 3.58 -9.01
N GLU A 58 13.23 3.89 -7.77
CA GLU A 58 14.64 3.94 -7.36
C GLU A 58 15.32 2.57 -7.49
N ILE A 59 14.66 1.50 -7.04
CA ILE A 59 15.14 0.12 -7.22
C ILE A 59 15.30 -0.21 -8.70
N ASP A 60 14.31 0.10 -9.54
CA ASP A 60 14.38 -0.14 -10.98
C ASP A 60 15.57 0.60 -11.62
N THR A 61 15.79 1.86 -11.24
CA THR A 61 16.94 2.63 -11.74
C THR A 61 18.28 2.09 -11.25
N LEU A 62 18.34 1.59 -10.02
CA LEU A 62 19.53 0.95 -9.45
C LEU A 62 19.85 -0.34 -10.19
N ASP A 63 18.85 -1.20 -10.39
CA ASP A 63 18.96 -2.47 -11.11
C ASP A 63 19.34 -2.24 -12.58
N GLU A 64 18.83 -1.18 -13.22
CA GLU A 64 19.20 -0.78 -14.59
C GLU A 64 20.65 -0.31 -14.69
N ARG A 65 21.09 0.56 -13.77
CA ARG A 65 22.49 1.03 -13.72
C ARG A 65 23.45 -0.13 -13.54
N HIS A 66 23.14 -1.04 -12.61
CA HIS A 66 23.97 -2.22 -12.37
C HIS A 66 24.06 -3.14 -13.60
N ARG A 67 22.97 -3.29 -14.35
CA ARG A 67 22.97 -4.02 -15.64
C ARG A 67 23.78 -3.31 -16.73
N ALA A 68 23.64 -2.00 -16.84
CA ALA A 68 24.36 -1.18 -17.84
C ALA A 68 25.88 -1.18 -17.61
N ASP A 69 26.34 -1.27 -16.35
CA ASP A 69 27.75 -1.37 -15.99
C ASP A 69 28.39 -2.73 -16.35
N GLY A 70 27.61 -3.67 -16.91
CA GLY A 70 28.09 -4.75 -17.78
C GLY A 70 28.94 -5.84 -17.13
N ASN A 71 28.90 -6.02 -15.80
CA ASN A 71 29.86 -6.91 -15.11
C ASN A 71 29.32 -7.92 -14.08
N VAL A 72 28.00 -8.18 -13.98
CA VAL A 72 27.45 -9.28 -13.17
C VAL A 72 26.16 -9.84 -13.78
N ALA A 73 25.93 -11.14 -13.56
CA ALA A 73 24.69 -11.87 -13.86
C ALA A 73 23.44 -11.16 -13.32
N ALA A 74 22.27 -11.51 -13.86
CA ALA A 74 20.97 -11.04 -13.39
C ALA A 74 20.89 -11.00 -11.84
N PRO A 75 20.12 -10.05 -11.26
CA PRO A 75 19.96 -9.98 -9.81
C PRO A 75 19.68 -11.38 -9.24
N PRO A 76 20.30 -11.74 -8.10
CA PRO A 76 20.25 -13.09 -7.57
C PRO A 76 18.81 -13.57 -7.50
N ASP A 77 18.57 -14.77 -8.03
CA ASP A 77 17.23 -15.35 -8.07
C ASP A 77 16.65 -15.38 -6.65
N LEU A 78 15.56 -14.64 -6.47
CA LEU A 78 14.90 -14.51 -5.18
C LEU A 78 14.05 -15.76 -4.85
N GLY A 79 14.07 -16.78 -5.72
CA GLY A 79 13.38 -18.06 -5.62
C GLY A 79 13.54 -18.85 -4.32
N GLU A 80 12.73 -19.91 -4.24
CA GLU A 80 12.25 -20.65 -3.05
C GLU A 80 13.26 -20.85 -1.92
N GLN A 81 12.70 -20.81 -0.71
CA GLN A 81 13.40 -20.79 0.56
C GLN A 81 14.04 -22.16 0.85
N ASP A 82 15.20 -22.44 0.26
CA ASP A 82 15.98 -23.60 0.64
C ASP A 82 16.60 -23.38 2.03
N ALA A 83 15.96 -24.02 3.01
CA ALA A 83 16.53 -24.20 4.33
C ALA A 83 17.79 -25.08 4.22
N ALA A 84 18.88 -24.60 4.83
CA ALA A 84 20.17 -25.26 5.02
C ALA A 84 21.19 -25.11 3.88
N GLY A 85 22.10 -24.16 4.07
CA GLY A 85 23.37 -24.07 3.36
C GLY A 85 24.43 -23.46 4.26
N THR A 86 24.99 -24.24 5.18
CA THR A 86 26.26 -23.91 5.85
C THR A 86 27.38 -23.90 4.81
N GLY A 87 27.73 -22.73 4.31
CA GLY A 87 28.91 -22.50 3.48
C GLY A 87 29.50 -21.14 3.84
N GLN A 88 30.68 -21.12 4.46
CA GLN A 88 31.42 -19.89 4.72
C GLN A 88 31.89 -19.32 3.37
N SER A 89 31.34 -18.20 2.91
CA SER A 89 31.83 -17.39 1.79
C SER A 89 31.27 -15.97 1.90
N GLU A 90 32.13 -14.94 1.86
CA GLU A 90 31.80 -13.50 1.78
C GLU A 90 30.55 -13.02 2.58
N ASP A 91 30.66 -13.03 3.92
CA ASP A 91 29.59 -12.75 4.92
C ASP A 91 28.60 -11.60 4.59
N GLY A 92 29.00 -10.56 3.85
CA GLY A 92 28.13 -9.40 3.56
C GLY A 92 27.17 -9.57 2.37
N ILE A 93 27.53 -10.39 1.37
CA ILE A 93 26.70 -10.56 0.16
C ILE A 93 25.51 -11.47 0.45
N ASP A 94 25.76 -12.61 1.10
CA ASP A 94 24.71 -13.57 1.45
C ASP A 94 23.72 -12.98 2.47
N GLU A 95 24.19 -12.16 3.41
CA GLU A 95 23.35 -11.43 4.35
C GLU A 95 22.42 -10.44 3.61
N ALA A 96 22.95 -9.67 2.67
CA ALA A 96 22.16 -8.71 1.90
C ALA A 96 21.08 -9.39 1.05
N VAL A 97 21.40 -10.52 0.40
CA VAL A 97 20.42 -11.30 -0.35
C VAL A 97 19.35 -11.89 0.58
N ALA A 98 19.75 -12.45 1.72
CA ALA A 98 18.81 -13.02 2.70
C ALA A 98 17.84 -11.96 3.25
N ASP A 99 18.33 -10.76 3.52
CA ASP A 99 17.49 -9.66 4.00
C ASP A 99 16.53 -9.14 2.93
N ILE A 100 16.99 -9.00 1.67
CA ILE A 100 16.10 -8.64 0.55
C ILE A 100 15.01 -9.69 0.38
N LYS A 101 15.35 -10.99 0.45
CA LYS A 101 14.37 -12.09 0.41
C LYS A 101 13.36 -11.99 1.56
N ARG A 102 13.83 -11.78 2.79
CA ARG A 102 12.97 -11.64 3.98
C ARG A 102 12.03 -10.44 3.83
N ALA A 103 12.55 -9.28 3.42
CA ALA A 103 11.76 -8.08 3.21
C ALA A 103 10.70 -8.29 2.14
N THR A 104 11.04 -8.97 1.03
CA THR A 104 10.09 -9.28 -0.05
C THR A 104 8.94 -10.15 0.45
N HIS A 105 9.23 -11.24 1.18
CA HIS A 105 8.19 -12.09 1.74
C HIS A 105 7.30 -11.35 2.75
N ALA A 106 7.89 -10.52 3.61
CA ALA A 106 7.15 -9.71 4.56
C ALA A 106 6.21 -8.72 3.85
N MET A 107 6.68 -8.04 2.81
CA MET A 107 5.86 -7.13 2.00
C MET A 107 4.71 -7.86 1.29
N VAL A 108 4.91 -9.08 0.79
CA VAL A 108 3.83 -9.89 0.20
C VAL A 108 2.76 -10.23 1.24
N ALA A 109 3.18 -10.63 2.45
CA ALA A 109 2.24 -10.90 3.55
C ALA A 109 1.47 -9.64 3.96
N LEU A 110 2.15 -8.48 4.04
CA LEU A 110 1.52 -7.19 4.33
C LEU A 110 0.55 -6.77 3.23
N GLN A 111 0.86 -6.99 1.96
CA GLN A 111 -0.04 -6.68 0.84
C GLN A 111 -1.39 -7.39 0.98
N GLN A 112 -1.38 -8.66 1.37
CA GLN A 112 -2.61 -9.41 1.62
C GLN A 112 -3.43 -8.82 2.79
N GLN A 113 -2.77 -8.33 3.83
CA GLN A 113 -3.44 -7.68 4.95
C GLN A 113 -4.02 -6.32 4.55
N ILE A 114 -3.26 -5.53 3.79
CA ILE A 114 -3.67 -4.23 3.23
C ILE A 114 -4.93 -4.42 2.36
N ASP A 115 -4.93 -5.39 1.44
CA ASP A 115 -6.06 -5.67 0.57
C ASP A 115 -7.33 -6.06 1.37
N GLN A 116 -7.16 -6.89 2.39
CA GLN A 116 -8.26 -7.26 3.28
C GLN A 116 -8.81 -6.05 4.06
N ARG A 117 -7.93 -5.16 4.54
CA ARG A 117 -8.34 -3.94 5.27
C ARG A 117 -9.06 -2.97 4.34
N LEU A 118 -8.54 -2.74 3.14
CA LEU A 118 -9.19 -1.92 2.12
C LEU A 118 -10.60 -2.45 1.78
N GLN A 119 -10.75 -3.78 1.65
CA GLN A 119 -12.05 -4.39 1.39
C GLN A 119 -13.04 -4.21 2.55
N ARG A 120 -12.57 -4.25 3.80
CA ARG A 120 -13.40 -3.96 4.99
C ARG A 120 -13.82 -2.49 5.02
N HIS A 121 -12.90 -1.57 4.77
CA HIS A 121 -13.18 -0.13 4.70
C HIS A 121 -14.20 0.20 3.61
N LYS A 122 -14.04 -0.39 2.42
CA LYS A 122 -15.01 -0.27 1.32
C LYS A 122 -16.41 -0.73 1.75
N SER A 123 -16.52 -1.93 2.31
CA SER A 123 -17.81 -2.49 2.76
C SER A 123 -18.50 -1.59 3.79
N ARG A 124 -17.73 -1.10 4.79
CA ARG A 124 -18.24 -0.18 5.83
C ARG A 124 -18.69 1.15 5.23
N ALA A 125 -17.93 1.72 4.29
CA ALA A 125 -18.29 2.97 3.63
C ALA A 125 -19.58 2.83 2.79
N GLU A 126 -19.72 1.73 2.05
CA GLU A 126 -20.93 1.43 1.27
C GLU A 126 -22.17 1.27 2.16
N GLU A 127 -22.02 0.63 3.32
CA GLU A 127 -23.09 0.50 4.32
C GLU A 127 -23.51 1.85 4.89
N ARG A 128 -22.56 2.69 5.31
CA ARG A 128 -22.84 4.06 5.79
C ARG A 128 -23.58 4.89 4.73
N VAL A 129 -23.15 4.83 3.47
CA VAL A 129 -23.82 5.53 2.37
C VAL A 129 -25.25 5.02 2.16
N ARG A 130 -25.47 3.70 2.24
CA ARG A 130 -26.81 3.10 2.13
C ARG A 130 -27.72 3.58 3.25
N GLU A 131 -27.23 3.58 4.49
CA GLU A 131 -27.99 4.06 5.65
C GLU A 131 -28.38 5.54 5.50
N VAL A 132 -27.43 6.40 5.13
CA VAL A 132 -27.70 7.83 4.88
C VAL A 132 -28.75 8.02 3.79
N ARG A 133 -28.71 7.23 2.72
CA ARG A 133 -29.72 7.28 1.64
C ARG A 133 -31.12 6.90 2.15
N LEU A 134 -31.23 5.88 3.00
CA LEU A 134 -32.50 5.45 3.60
C LEU A 134 -33.06 6.50 4.57
N ARG A 135 -32.20 7.07 5.42
CA ARG A 135 -32.59 8.17 6.32
C ARG A 135 -33.07 9.38 5.53
N ARG A 136 -32.37 9.74 4.44
CA ARG A 136 -32.76 10.85 3.55
C ARG A 136 -34.09 10.60 2.86
N SER A 137 -34.35 9.38 2.35
CA SER A 137 -35.62 9.08 1.69
C SER A 137 -36.80 9.14 2.66
N SER A 138 -36.61 8.66 3.90
CA SER A 138 -37.60 8.80 4.98
C SER A 138 -37.93 10.26 5.28
N LEU A 139 -36.91 11.12 5.43
CA LEU A 139 -37.11 12.56 5.65
C LEU A 139 -37.82 13.24 4.47
N SER A 140 -37.45 12.91 3.23
CA SER A 140 -38.14 13.44 2.04
C SER A 140 -39.62 13.03 2.03
N GLY A 141 -39.94 11.78 2.38
CA GLY A 141 -41.32 11.32 2.54
C GLY A 141 -42.11 12.12 3.58
N TYR A 142 -41.49 12.40 4.73
CA TYR A 142 -42.07 13.23 5.77
C TYR A 142 -42.38 14.66 5.27
N TYR A 143 -41.40 15.34 4.66
CA TYR A 143 -41.61 16.68 4.13
C TYR A 143 -42.66 16.73 3.02
N ASN A 144 -42.70 15.72 2.14
CA ASN A 144 -43.71 15.64 1.09
C ASN A 144 -45.13 15.45 1.66
N ALA A 145 -45.28 14.63 2.70
CA ALA A 145 -46.55 14.46 3.39
C ALA A 145 -46.99 15.75 4.10
N GLU A 146 -46.05 16.48 4.70
CA GLU A 146 -46.32 17.75 5.37
C GLU A 146 -46.65 18.90 4.42
N VAL A 147 -46.04 18.94 3.22
CA VAL A 147 -46.42 19.88 2.17
C VAL A 147 -47.80 19.56 1.60
N ALA A 148 -48.13 18.27 1.44
CA ALA A 148 -49.43 17.83 0.92
C ALA A 148 -50.58 18.06 1.92
N SER A 149 -50.32 18.01 3.23
CA SER A 149 -51.32 18.23 4.27
C SER A 149 -51.64 19.71 4.53
N ARG A 150 -50.83 20.63 4.01
CA ARG A 150 -51.11 22.07 4.13
C ARG A 150 -52.27 22.47 3.22
N PRO A 151 -53.30 23.15 3.75
CA PRO A 151 -54.42 23.61 2.93
C PRO A 151 -53.90 24.59 1.87
N ARG A 152 -54.05 24.23 0.60
CA ARG A 152 -53.88 25.18 -0.50
C ARG A 152 -55.05 26.16 -0.42
N TYR A 153 -54.78 27.36 0.11
CA TYR A 153 -55.70 28.48 -0.04
C TYR A 153 -55.78 28.81 -1.54
N VAL A 154 -56.76 28.21 -2.21
CA VAL A 154 -57.18 28.65 -3.54
C VAL A 154 -57.91 29.96 -3.30
N ASP A 155 -57.21 31.08 -3.55
CA ASP A 155 -57.81 32.40 -3.53
C ASP A 155 -58.82 32.46 -4.69
N ALA A 156 -60.05 32.04 -4.41
CA ALA A 156 -61.16 32.07 -5.34
C ALA A 156 -61.65 33.52 -5.51
N ARG A 157 -60.84 34.35 -6.18
CA ARG A 157 -61.31 35.63 -6.69
C ARG A 157 -62.13 35.37 -7.96
N LYS A 158 -63.44 35.44 -7.76
CA LYS A 158 -64.48 35.63 -8.76
C LYS A 158 -64.26 36.89 -9.57
#